data_AF-A0A3D1N5X3-F1
#
_entry.id   AF-A0A3D1N5X3-F1
#
_cell.length_a   1.000
_cell.length_b   1.000
_cell.length_c   1.000
_cell.angle_alpha   90.00
_cell.angle_beta   90.00
_cell.angle_gamma   90.00
#
_symmetry.space_group_name_H-M   'P 1'
#
loop_
_entity.id
_entity.type
_entity.pdbx_description
1 polymer ?
#
loop_
_entity_poly.entity_id
_entity_poly.type
_entity_poly.pdbx_seq_one_letter_code
_entity_poly.pdbx_strand_id
1 'polypeptide(L)'
;MLLQGGVIKKATCRVYVPALLAALLSFAGCAYLTKIEPVPAPVSASVPDKKAAIAAHKNTLPLFVIERNKNANVVHYDANLTADGKLNPREPVVAYWVMLAGDGSRKKLNWLEKKKAYGIKIKPDPSRPFGPKTEDLEAGHKSKARVDEPKERDPSLNGYIITLAAAPWMPLTMKKIGEAVRAEVIINGRPAILAKMFIQARDRLLGPKVEYIELYGKDLQTGEACREKILPK
;
A
#
# COMPACT_ATOMS: atom_id res chain seq x y z
N MET A 1 -7.48 76.06 7.06
CA MET A 1 -8.07 77.07 7.97
C MET A 1 -8.46 76.36 9.26
N LEU A 2 -7.87 76.81 10.38
CA LEU A 2 -8.38 76.88 11.78
C LEU A 2 -9.04 75.63 12.39
N LEU A 3 -8.37 74.94 13.36
CA LEU A 3 -8.42 75.14 14.84
C LEU A 3 -9.82 74.84 15.42
N GLN A 4 -10.04 73.96 16.41
CA GLN A 4 -9.60 73.91 17.83
C GLN A 4 -9.98 72.49 18.38
N GLY A 5 -9.48 71.88 19.47
CA GLY A 5 -8.73 72.32 20.65
C GLY A 5 -9.39 71.78 21.95
N GLY A 6 -8.64 71.02 22.77
CA GLY A 6 -8.89 70.76 24.22
C GLY A 6 -9.80 69.57 24.58
N VAL A 7 -9.66 68.84 25.70
CA VAL A 7 -8.90 69.03 26.96
C VAL A 7 -8.64 67.66 27.62
N ILE A 8 -7.42 67.50 28.15
CA ILE A 8 -6.96 66.40 29.00
C ILE A 8 -7.46 66.61 30.44
N LYS A 9 -8.01 65.58 31.09
CA LYS A 9 -8.11 65.51 32.55
C LYS A 9 -7.41 64.25 33.07
N LYS A 10 -6.27 64.45 33.73
CA LYS A 10 -5.62 63.46 34.60
C LYS A 10 -6.33 63.45 35.95
N ALA A 11 -6.57 62.28 36.52
CA ALA A 11 -6.81 62.12 37.96
C ALA A 11 -6.17 60.81 38.44
N THR A 12 -5.34 60.96 39.45
CA THR A 12 -4.40 60.00 40.02
C THR A 12 -5.03 59.12 41.12
N CYS A 13 -4.58 57.87 41.14
CA CYS A 13 -4.26 57.01 42.29
C CYS A 13 -5.16 57.02 43.54
N ARG A 14 -5.73 55.83 43.85
CA ARG A 14 -5.83 55.35 45.23
C ARG A 14 -5.62 53.85 45.27
N VAL A 15 -4.50 53.46 45.88
CA VAL A 15 -4.20 52.09 46.31
C VAL A 15 -5.19 51.73 47.42
N TYR A 16 -5.82 50.56 47.34
CA TYR A 16 -6.40 49.89 48.50
C TYR A 16 -6.28 48.37 48.33
N VAL A 17 -5.45 47.78 49.18
CA VAL A 17 -5.36 46.34 49.42
C VAL A 17 -6.26 46.04 50.62
N PRO A 18 -7.15 45.05 50.52
CA PRO A 18 -7.37 44.19 51.67
C PRO A 18 -7.22 42.71 51.31
N ALA A 19 -6.56 42.01 52.22
CA ALA A 19 -6.30 40.60 52.20
C ALA A 19 -7.54 39.76 52.58
N LEU A 20 -7.48 38.48 52.16
CA LEU A 20 -8.15 37.29 52.72
C LEU A 20 -9.67 37.18 52.60
N LEU A 21 -10.11 36.22 51.78
CA LEU A 21 -10.79 35.02 52.29
C LEU A 21 -10.72 33.90 51.25
N ALA A 22 -10.10 32.78 51.62
CA ALA A 22 -10.17 31.54 50.86
C ALA A 22 -11.53 30.87 51.11
N ALA A 23 -12.31 30.66 50.06
CA ALA A 23 -13.50 29.82 50.09
C ALA A 23 -13.37 28.77 48.99
N LEU A 24 -13.14 27.52 49.42
CA LEU A 24 -13.21 26.31 48.61
C LEU A 24 -14.67 26.07 48.19
N LEU A 25 -14.93 26.09 46.88
CA LEU A 25 -16.15 25.55 46.28
C LEU A 25 -15.76 24.76 45.02
N SER A 26 -15.69 23.45 45.18
CA SER A 26 -15.84 22.49 44.09
C SER A 26 -17.25 22.60 43.52
N PHE A 27 -17.39 22.66 42.20
CA PHE A 27 -18.13 21.67 41.39
C PHE A 27 -18.12 22.07 39.91
N ALA A 28 -17.70 21.11 39.09
CA ALA A 28 -18.24 20.75 37.78
C ALA A 28 -18.65 21.86 36.79
N GLY A 29 -17.86 22.03 35.73
CA GLY A 29 -18.23 22.83 34.57
C GLY A 29 -17.30 22.60 33.39
N CYS A 30 -17.50 21.47 32.71
CA CYS A 30 -16.80 21.04 31.52
C CYS A 30 -17.00 22.06 30.38
N ALA A 31 -15.95 22.78 29.99
CA ALA A 31 -15.91 23.54 28.74
C ALA A 31 -14.73 23.02 27.90
N TYR A 32 -15.12 22.40 26.79
CA TYR A 32 -14.30 21.70 25.82
C TYR A 32 -13.10 22.52 25.34
N LEU A 33 -11.90 22.14 25.80
CA LEU A 33 -10.67 22.34 25.06
C LEU A 33 -10.41 21.06 24.27
N THR A 34 -10.61 21.11 22.96
CA THR A 34 -10.20 20.05 22.04
C THR A 34 -8.68 19.89 22.10
N LYS A 35 -8.25 18.98 22.96
CA LYS A 35 -6.91 18.40 22.96
C LYS A 35 -6.74 17.67 21.62
N ILE A 36 -6.11 18.32 20.66
CA ILE A 36 -5.56 17.63 19.49
C ILE A 36 -4.38 16.82 20.02
N GLU A 37 -4.60 15.53 20.26
CA GLU A 37 -3.49 14.63 20.55
C GLU A 37 -2.67 14.43 19.27
N PRO A 38 -1.33 14.49 19.34
CA PRO A 38 -0.50 14.16 18.19
C PRO A 38 -0.79 12.72 17.76
N VAL A 39 -1.03 12.51 16.47
CA VAL A 39 -1.15 11.17 15.87
C VAL A 39 0.03 10.33 16.36
N PRO A 40 -0.19 9.21 17.08
CA PRO A 40 0.91 8.38 17.51
C PRO A 40 1.65 7.87 16.28
N ALA A 41 2.96 8.08 16.23
CA ALA A 41 3.85 7.41 15.28
C ALA A 41 3.57 5.89 15.32
N PRO A 42 3.66 5.17 14.19
CA PRO A 42 3.24 3.78 14.13
C PRO A 42 4.04 2.95 15.13
N VAL A 43 3.36 2.52 16.19
CA VAL A 43 3.84 1.51 17.11
C VAL A 43 4.14 0.25 16.32
N SER A 44 5.37 -0.22 16.44
CA SER A 44 5.84 -1.53 15.99
C SER A 44 4.88 -2.59 16.53
N ALA A 45 4.01 -3.10 15.65
CA ALA A 45 3.07 -4.14 15.99
C ALA A 45 3.83 -5.48 16.03
N SER A 46 4.01 -5.99 17.24
CA SER A 46 4.40 -7.37 17.53
C SER A 46 3.52 -8.36 16.77
N VAL A 47 4.16 -9.33 16.11
CA VAL A 47 3.54 -10.42 15.35
C VAL A 47 2.57 -11.22 16.24
N PRO A 48 1.28 -11.36 15.88
CA PRO A 48 0.34 -12.17 16.67
C PRO A 48 0.49 -13.68 16.36
N ASP A 49 0.10 -14.47 17.36
CA ASP A 49 0.33 -15.90 17.52
C ASP A 49 -0.16 -16.81 16.38
N LYS A 50 0.65 -17.84 16.13
CA LYS A 50 0.67 -18.76 14.99
C LYS A 50 -0.55 -19.69 14.80
N LYS A 51 -1.63 -19.58 15.58
CA LYS A 51 -2.67 -20.64 15.68
C LYS A 51 -4.05 -20.30 15.11
N ALA A 52 -4.33 -19.05 14.71
CA ALA A 52 -5.63 -18.67 14.11
C ALA A 52 -5.61 -18.50 12.56
N ALA A 53 -4.51 -18.88 11.89
CA ALA A 53 -4.32 -18.73 10.45
C ALA A 53 -4.60 -20.03 9.64
N ILE A 54 -5.70 -20.73 9.91
CA ILE A 54 -6.08 -21.97 9.22
C ILE A 54 -7.40 -21.69 8.51
N ALA A 55 -7.52 -21.54 7.19
CA ALA A 55 -6.76 -22.11 6.09
C ALA A 55 -5.77 -21.13 5.44
N ALA A 56 -4.55 -21.07 5.97
CA ALA A 56 -3.41 -20.61 5.19
C ALA A 56 -3.33 -21.47 3.93
N HIS A 57 -3.26 -20.83 2.77
CA HIS A 57 -2.63 -21.44 1.62
C HIS A 57 -1.22 -21.82 2.09
N LYS A 58 -0.99 -23.10 2.44
CA LYS A 58 0.28 -23.56 3.03
C LYS A 58 1.48 -23.35 2.09
N ASN A 59 1.22 -22.91 0.87
CA ASN A 59 2.18 -22.73 -0.20
C ASN A 59 2.01 -21.36 -0.86
N THR A 60 1.97 -20.29 -0.06
CA THR A 60 2.01 -18.92 -0.56
C THR A 60 3.25 -18.18 -0.10
N LEU A 61 3.70 -17.24 -0.94
CA LEU A 61 4.78 -16.31 -0.64
C LEU A 61 4.27 -14.87 -0.73
N PRO A 62 4.57 -14.00 0.26
CA PRO A 62 4.07 -12.63 0.28
C PRO A 62 4.66 -11.82 -0.87
N LEU A 63 3.82 -10.98 -1.50
CA LEU A 63 4.25 -10.04 -2.55
C LEU A 63 4.25 -8.61 -2.03
N PHE A 64 3.08 -8.10 -1.67
CA PHE A 64 2.89 -6.75 -1.16
C PHE A 64 1.55 -6.65 -0.44
N VAL A 65 1.34 -5.51 0.23
CA VAL A 65 0.09 -5.21 0.92
C VAL A 65 -0.50 -3.87 0.50
N ILE A 66 -1.80 -3.71 0.73
CA ILE A 66 -2.51 -2.43 0.58
C ILE A 66 -3.11 -2.02 1.93
N GLU A 67 -2.67 -0.86 2.41
CA GLU A 67 -3.24 -0.12 3.53
C GLU A 67 -4.10 1.03 3.03
N ARG A 68 -4.99 1.54 3.89
CA ARG A 68 -5.93 2.61 3.54
C ARG A 68 -6.14 3.54 4.73
N ASN A 69 -6.57 4.77 4.45
CA ASN A 69 -6.98 5.74 5.48
C ASN A 69 -8.31 5.40 6.19
N LYS A 70 -8.99 4.31 5.84
CA LYS A 70 -10.33 3.97 6.36
C LYS A 70 -10.30 3.24 7.70
N ASN A 71 -9.36 2.31 7.85
CA ASN A 71 -9.16 1.51 9.07
C ASN A 71 -7.85 0.73 8.96
N ALA A 72 -7.49 0.05 10.05
CA ALA A 72 -6.28 -0.75 10.14
C ALA A 72 -6.32 -2.06 9.31
N ASN A 73 -7.44 -2.43 8.68
CA ASN A 73 -7.49 -3.67 7.90
C ASN A 73 -6.61 -3.55 6.65
N VAL A 74 -5.87 -4.63 6.37
CA VAL A 74 -4.87 -4.67 5.31
C VAL A 74 -5.29 -5.69 4.26
N VAL A 75 -5.15 -5.35 2.98
CA VAL A 75 -5.24 -6.36 1.91
C VAL A 75 -3.86 -6.94 1.68
N HIS A 76 -3.75 -8.25 1.78
CA HIS A 76 -2.54 -8.99 1.45
C HIS A 76 -2.65 -9.57 0.04
N TYR A 77 -1.54 -9.54 -0.67
CA TYR A 77 -1.34 -10.21 -1.94
C TYR A 77 -0.20 -11.18 -1.79
N ASP A 78 -0.49 -12.47 -1.98
CA ASP A 78 0.51 -13.51 -1.94
C ASP A 78 0.55 -14.25 -3.29
N ALA A 79 1.75 -14.62 -3.72
CA ALA A 79 1.94 -15.56 -4.81
C ALA A 79 1.50 -16.96 -4.36
N ASN A 80 0.67 -17.60 -5.17
CA ASN A 80 0.12 -18.93 -4.89
C ASN A 80 0.91 -19.97 -5.68
N LEU A 81 1.49 -20.94 -4.98
CA LEU A 81 2.39 -21.93 -5.56
C LEU A 81 1.73 -23.32 -5.63
N THR A 82 2.08 -24.08 -6.65
CA THR A 82 1.81 -25.52 -6.76
C THR A 82 2.76 -26.31 -5.86
N ALA A 83 2.40 -27.56 -5.53
CA ALA A 83 3.16 -28.38 -4.58
C ALA A 83 4.65 -28.58 -4.95
N ASP A 84 5.00 -28.47 -6.23
CA ASP A 84 6.35 -28.50 -6.78
C ASP A 84 7.07 -27.13 -6.76
N GLY A 85 6.48 -26.13 -6.10
CA GLY A 85 7.08 -24.80 -5.89
C GLY A 85 6.98 -23.87 -7.11
N LYS A 86 6.24 -24.22 -8.16
CA LYS A 86 5.98 -23.32 -9.30
C LYS A 86 4.81 -22.39 -9.02
N LEU A 87 4.72 -21.28 -9.75
CA LEU A 87 3.55 -20.40 -9.68
C LEU A 87 2.33 -21.13 -10.24
N ASN A 88 1.20 -21.08 -9.52
CA ASN A 88 -0.04 -21.70 -9.96
C ASN A 88 -0.56 -21.02 -11.24
N PRO A 89 -0.62 -21.70 -12.38
CA PRO A 89 -0.96 -21.06 -13.65
C PRO A 89 -2.42 -20.59 -13.73
N ARG A 90 -3.31 -21.15 -12.90
CA ARG A 90 -4.74 -20.79 -12.88
C ARG A 90 -5.04 -19.61 -11.98
N GLU A 91 -4.35 -19.53 -10.84
CA GLU A 91 -4.49 -18.45 -9.87
C GLU A 91 -3.13 -18.17 -9.24
N PRO A 92 -2.22 -17.45 -9.94
CA PRO A 92 -0.83 -17.28 -9.49
C PRO A 92 -0.70 -16.30 -8.33
N VAL A 93 -1.74 -15.50 -8.05
CA VAL A 93 -1.78 -14.56 -6.93
C VAL A 93 -3.15 -14.63 -6.27
N VAL A 94 -3.15 -14.71 -4.94
CA VAL A 94 -4.34 -14.65 -4.10
C VAL A 94 -4.36 -13.33 -3.33
N ALA A 95 -5.53 -12.70 -3.25
CA ALA A 95 -5.75 -11.47 -2.50
C ALA A 95 -6.79 -11.69 -1.39
N TYR A 96 -6.51 -11.22 -0.18
CA TYR A 96 -7.36 -11.41 0.99
C TYR A 96 -7.21 -10.27 2.01
N TRP A 97 -8.25 -10.03 2.79
CA TRP A 97 -8.24 -9.15 3.95
C TRP A 97 -7.55 -9.82 5.15
N VAL A 98 -6.78 -9.03 5.90
CA VAL A 98 -6.42 -9.29 7.30
C VAL A 98 -7.13 -8.23 8.15
N MET A 99 -8.03 -8.67 9.02
CA MET A 99 -8.97 -7.83 9.76
C MET A 99 -8.34 -7.24 11.05
N LEU A 100 -7.24 -6.50 10.92
CA LEU A 100 -6.48 -5.95 12.06
C LEU A 100 -7.27 -4.91 12.89
N ALA A 101 -8.34 -4.32 12.36
CA ALA A 101 -9.24 -3.47 13.14
C ALA A 101 -10.22 -4.28 14.03
N GLY A 102 -10.15 -5.61 14.00
CA GLY A 102 -10.97 -6.52 14.78
C GLY A 102 -10.17 -7.69 15.30
N ASP A 103 -10.55 -8.90 14.91
CA ASP A 103 -9.97 -10.17 15.41
C ASP A 103 -8.68 -10.62 14.69
N GLY A 104 -8.19 -9.85 13.71
CA GLY A 104 -7.03 -10.22 12.90
C GLY A 104 -7.29 -11.37 11.94
N SER A 105 -8.54 -11.81 11.77
CA SER A 105 -8.90 -12.93 10.89
C SER A 105 -8.57 -12.65 9.43
N ARG A 106 -8.30 -13.71 8.67
CA ARG A 106 -8.17 -13.64 7.21
C ARG A 106 -9.53 -13.82 6.56
N LYS A 107 -9.91 -12.92 5.64
CA LYS A 107 -11.16 -13.01 4.87
C LYS A 107 -10.91 -12.87 3.38
N LYS A 108 -11.58 -13.68 2.57
CA LYS A 108 -11.52 -13.54 1.11
C LYS A 108 -12.16 -12.21 0.68
N LEU A 109 -11.66 -11.63 -0.41
CA LEU A 109 -12.34 -10.51 -1.05
C LEU A 109 -13.71 -10.96 -1.56
N ASN A 110 -14.73 -10.15 -1.33
CA ASN A 110 -16.03 -10.41 -1.93
C ASN A 110 -16.02 -10.07 -3.44
N TRP A 111 -17.06 -10.47 -4.16
CA TRP A 111 -17.13 -10.28 -5.62
C TRP A 111 -17.01 -8.82 -6.05
N LEU A 112 -17.63 -7.89 -5.30
CA LEU A 112 -17.60 -6.47 -5.63
C LEU A 112 -16.20 -5.87 -5.42
N GLU A 113 -15.57 -6.19 -4.29
CA GLU A 113 -14.19 -5.80 -3.98
C GLU A 113 -13.20 -6.33 -5.02
N LYS A 114 -13.36 -7.60 -5.42
CA LYS A 114 -12.55 -8.24 -6.47
C LYS A 114 -12.79 -7.57 -7.83
N LYS A 115 -14.02 -7.16 -8.14
CA LYS A 115 -14.32 -6.58 -9.47
C LYS A 115 -13.95 -5.10 -9.59
N LYS A 116 -13.97 -4.33 -8.50
CA LYS A 116 -13.87 -2.85 -8.54
C LYS A 116 -12.71 -2.24 -7.77
N ALA A 117 -12.22 -2.89 -6.72
CA ALA A 117 -11.23 -2.30 -5.82
C ALA A 117 -9.93 -3.11 -5.82
N TYR A 118 -9.87 -4.16 -5.00
CA TYR A 118 -8.65 -4.89 -4.64
C TYR A 118 -8.40 -6.11 -5.50
N GLY A 119 -9.27 -6.44 -6.45
CA GLY A 119 -8.95 -7.51 -7.37
C GLY A 119 -7.85 -7.14 -8.35
N ILE A 120 -7.30 -8.17 -8.95
CA ILE A 120 -6.19 -8.09 -9.90
C ILE A 120 -6.58 -8.79 -11.19
N LYS A 121 -6.13 -8.23 -12.30
CA LYS A 121 -6.02 -8.91 -13.58
C LYS A 121 -4.58 -9.37 -13.71
N ILE A 122 -4.39 -10.61 -14.16
CA ILE A 122 -3.06 -11.20 -14.30
C ILE A 122 -2.90 -11.69 -15.73
N LYS A 123 -1.74 -11.42 -16.33
CA LYS A 123 -1.35 -11.92 -17.65
C LYS A 123 0.10 -12.41 -17.60
N PRO A 124 0.49 -13.43 -18.36
CA PRO A 124 1.89 -13.77 -18.55
C PRO A 124 2.68 -12.56 -19.04
N ASP A 125 3.89 -12.36 -18.54
CA ASP A 125 4.77 -11.30 -19.04
C ASP A 125 5.36 -11.71 -20.41
N PRO A 126 5.06 -10.96 -21.49
CA PRO A 126 5.53 -11.29 -22.83
C PRO A 126 7.01 -10.91 -23.06
N SER A 127 7.61 -10.11 -22.18
CA SER A 127 8.91 -9.46 -22.42
C SER A 127 10.12 -10.36 -22.19
N ARG A 128 9.92 -11.60 -21.73
CA ARG A 128 11.00 -12.56 -21.50
C ARG A 128 10.73 -13.88 -22.21
N PRO A 129 11.52 -14.26 -23.20
CA PRO A 129 11.97 -15.64 -23.35
C PRO A 129 13.48 -15.62 -23.21
N PHE A 130 13.99 -15.96 -22.03
CA PHE A 130 15.44 -16.04 -21.81
C PHE A 130 15.80 -17.40 -21.21
N GLY A 131 15.78 -18.43 -22.05
CA GLY A 131 16.95 -19.31 -22.10
C GLY A 131 18.13 -18.53 -22.70
N PRO A 132 19.38 -18.97 -22.50
CA PRO A 132 20.54 -18.19 -22.93
C PRO A 132 20.42 -17.81 -24.42
N LYS A 133 20.65 -16.53 -24.73
CA LYS A 133 21.11 -16.17 -26.06
C LYS A 133 22.54 -16.66 -26.13
N THR A 134 22.77 -17.78 -26.79
CA THR A 134 24.07 -18.06 -27.39
C THR A 134 24.30 -16.98 -28.46
N GLU A 135 24.82 -15.84 -28.03
CA GLU A 135 25.87 -15.21 -28.81
C GLU A 135 27.04 -16.23 -28.79
N ASP A 136 27.58 -16.55 -29.96
CA ASP A 136 28.69 -17.49 -30.20
C ASP A 136 28.33 -18.97 -30.46
N LEU A 137 27.69 -19.28 -31.59
CA LEU A 137 28.08 -20.43 -32.43
C LEU A 137 27.81 -20.09 -33.91
N GLU A 138 28.82 -19.54 -34.57
CA GLU A 138 28.96 -19.53 -36.03
C GLU A 138 28.93 -20.97 -36.58
N ALA A 139 28.09 -21.21 -37.59
CA ALA A 139 28.43 -21.90 -38.83
C ALA A 139 27.12 -22.20 -39.58
N GLY A 140 27.03 -21.76 -40.83
CA GLY A 140 25.83 -21.89 -41.64
C GLY A 140 25.35 -23.34 -41.74
N HIS A 141 24.05 -23.54 -41.57
CA HIS A 141 23.29 -24.56 -42.26
C HIS A 141 21.90 -24.03 -42.53
N LYS A 142 21.58 -23.84 -43.81
CA LYS A 142 20.20 -23.63 -44.25
C LYS A 142 19.45 -24.94 -44.05
N SER A 143 18.46 -24.97 -43.17
CA SER A 143 17.41 -25.98 -43.22
C SER A 143 16.06 -25.37 -42.86
N LYS A 144 15.18 -25.40 -43.84
CA LYS A 144 13.77 -25.02 -43.77
C LYS A 144 13.04 -26.14 -43.04
N ALA A 145 12.95 -26.05 -41.71
CA ALA A 145 12.08 -26.91 -40.92
C ALA A 145 10.79 -26.15 -40.58
N ARG A 146 9.65 -26.74 -40.95
CA ARG A 146 8.31 -26.35 -40.47
C ARG A 146 8.33 -26.52 -38.95
N VAL A 147 8.48 -25.41 -38.22
CA VAL A 147 8.39 -25.40 -36.76
C VAL A 147 6.91 -25.49 -36.42
N ASP A 148 6.49 -26.65 -35.93
CA ASP A 148 5.23 -26.77 -35.21
C ASP A 148 5.28 -25.78 -34.04
N GLU A 149 4.37 -24.82 -34.05
CA GLU A 149 4.26 -23.77 -33.05
C GLU A 149 4.14 -24.41 -31.64
N PRO A 150 5.05 -24.14 -30.68
CA PRO A 150 5.03 -24.83 -29.40
C PRO A 150 3.73 -24.55 -28.65
N LYS A 151 2.95 -25.62 -28.49
CA LYS A 151 1.73 -25.67 -27.68
C LYS A 151 2.12 -25.39 -26.21
N GLU A 152 1.71 -24.22 -25.72
CA GLU A 152 1.66 -23.82 -24.31
C GLU A 152 3.03 -23.69 -23.58
N ARG A 153 3.65 -22.51 -23.68
CA ARG A 153 4.85 -22.14 -22.90
C ARG A 153 4.48 -21.96 -21.42
N ASP A 154 5.22 -22.58 -20.51
CA ASP A 154 5.03 -22.47 -19.05
C ASP A 154 5.17 -21.00 -18.59
N PRO A 155 4.07 -20.31 -18.23
CA PRO A 155 4.12 -18.90 -17.84
C PRO A 155 4.92 -18.67 -16.55
N SER A 156 5.22 -19.73 -15.77
CA SER A 156 6.07 -19.61 -14.58
C SER A 156 7.54 -19.29 -14.89
N LEU A 157 8.01 -19.55 -16.12
CA LEU A 157 9.37 -19.20 -16.56
C LEU A 157 9.55 -17.69 -16.84
N ASN A 158 8.46 -17.00 -17.17
CA ASN A 158 8.50 -15.63 -17.69
C ASN A 158 7.93 -14.58 -16.74
N GLY A 159 7.34 -14.99 -15.62
CA GLY A 159 6.70 -14.07 -14.68
C GLY A 159 5.33 -13.58 -15.18
N TYR A 160 4.73 -12.66 -14.43
CA TYR A 160 3.37 -12.17 -14.71
C TYR A 160 3.29 -10.66 -14.59
N ILE A 161 2.46 -10.04 -15.42
CA ILE A 161 1.98 -8.68 -15.21
C ILE A 161 0.72 -8.73 -14.35
N ILE A 162 0.76 -8.06 -13.19
CA ILE A 162 -0.36 -7.86 -12.29
C ILE A 162 -0.90 -6.44 -12.48
N THR A 163 -2.20 -6.31 -12.69
CA THR A 163 -2.88 -5.02 -12.80
C THR A 163 -3.99 -4.93 -11.78
N LEU A 164 -3.93 -3.96 -10.87
CA LEU A 164 -5.00 -3.73 -9.90
C LEU A 164 -6.25 -3.17 -10.58
N ALA A 165 -7.43 -3.62 -10.16
CA ALA A 165 -8.70 -3.15 -10.70
C ALA A 165 -8.90 -1.64 -10.50
N ALA A 166 -8.48 -1.11 -9.35
CA ALA A 166 -8.58 0.31 -9.02
C ALA A 166 -7.48 1.18 -9.65
N ALA A 167 -6.37 0.59 -10.10
CA ALA A 167 -5.22 1.32 -10.63
C ALA A 167 -4.68 0.67 -11.91
N PRO A 168 -5.48 0.59 -13.00
CA PRO A 168 -5.08 -0.12 -14.21
C PRO A 168 -3.92 0.54 -14.97
N TRP A 169 -3.62 1.82 -14.69
CA TRP A 169 -2.51 2.57 -15.27
C TRP A 169 -1.14 2.20 -14.67
N MET A 170 -1.10 1.40 -13.60
CA MET A 170 0.12 1.06 -12.88
C MET A 170 0.28 -0.48 -12.84
N PRO A 171 0.73 -1.10 -13.94
CA PRO A 171 1.05 -2.52 -13.94
C PRO A 171 2.26 -2.81 -13.04
N LEU A 172 2.21 -3.93 -12.34
CA LEU A 172 3.30 -4.49 -11.55
C LEU A 172 3.85 -5.73 -12.26
N THR A 173 5.16 -5.95 -12.22
CA THR A 173 5.78 -7.17 -12.76
C THR A 173 6.08 -8.13 -11.62
N MET A 174 5.44 -9.30 -11.60
CA MET A 174 5.74 -10.35 -10.64
C MET A 174 6.80 -11.30 -11.19
N LYS A 175 7.84 -11.54 -10.41
CA LYS A 175 8.92 -12.48 -10.73
C LYS A 175 9.16 -13.45 -9.59
N LYS A 176 9.36 -14.73 -9.92
CA LYS A 176 9.94 -15.73 -9.02
C LYS A 176 11.45 -15.77 -9.27
N ILE A 177 12.25 -15.56 -8.22
CA ILE A 177 13.72 -15.57 -8.25
C ILE A 177 14.18 -16.57 -7.19
N GLY A 178 14.60 -17.75 -7.64
CA GLY A 178 14.87 -18.88 -6.73
C GLY A 178 13.63 -19.23 -5.91
N GLU A 179 13.76 -19.18 -4.58
CA GLU A 179 12.67 -19.43 -3.62
C GLU A 179 11.85 -18.19 -3.26
N ALA A 180 12.25 -17.00 -3.72
CA ALA A 180 11.52 -15.77 -3.45
C ALA A 180 10.58 -15.40 -4.60
N VAL A 181 9.49 -14.70 -4.29
CA VAL A 181 8.66 -14.01 -5.28
C VAL A 181 8.61 -12.54 -4.90
N ARG A 182 8.62 -11.66 -5.91
CA ARG A 182 8.56 -10.22 -5.70
C ARG A 182 7.70 -9.54 -6.76
N ALA A 183 7.05 -8.45 -6.37
CA ALA A 183 6.40 -7.52 -7.28
C ALA A 183 7.35 -6.34 -7.55
N GLU A 184 7.61 -6.05 -8.82
CA GLU A 184 8.46 -4.95 -9.27
C GLU A 184 7.60 -3.83 -9.88
N VAL A 185 7.96 -2.58 -9.57
CA VAL A 185 7.34 -1.36 -10.08
C VAL A 185 8.39 -0.25 -10.17
N ILE A 186 8.08 0.83 -10.89
CA ILE A 186 8.90 2.04 -10.86
C ILE A 186 8.49 2.88 -9.65
N ILE A 187 9.46 3.26 -8.82
CA ILE A 187 9.31 4.20 -7.70
C ILE A 187 10.35 5.31 -7.89
N ASN A 188 9.91 6.56 -8.03
CA ASN A 188 10.74 7.74 -8.34
C ASN A 188 11.63 7.55 -9.57
N GLY A 189 11.09 6.94 -10.63
CA GLY A 189 11.82 6.69 -11.88
C GLY A 189 12.82 5.53 -11.80
N ARG A 190 12.95 4.82 -10.67
CA ARG A 190 13.86 3.68 -10.51
C ARG A 190 13.09 2.37 -10.30
N PRO A 191 13.57 1.23 -10.86
CA PRO A 191 13.01 -0.08 -10.57
C PRO A 191 13.12 -0.41 -9.07
N ALA A 192 12.03 -0.87 -8.48
CA ALA A 192 11.95 -1.19 -7.06
C ALA A 192 11.08 -2.43 -6.81
N ILE A 193 11.39 -3.14 -5.72
CA ILE A 193 10.54 -4.18 -5.15
C ILE A 193 9.45 -3.49 -4.33
N LEU A 194 8.20 -3.62 -4.74
CA LEU A 194 7.05 -3.10 -4.02
C LEU A 194 6.82 -3.93 -2.75
N ALA A 195 6.73 -3.25 -1.60
CA ALA A 195 6.37 -3.88 -0.33
C ALA A 195 4.95 -3.50 0.10
N LYS A 196 4.59 -2.22 -0.07
CA LYS A 196 3.32 -1.68 0.39
C LYS A 196 2.80 -0.57 -0.53
N MET A 197 1.48 -0.51 -0.67
CA MET A 197 0.76 0.67 -1.13
C MET A 197 -0.11 1.22 0.00
N PHE A 198 -0.06 2.52 0.24
CA PHE A 198 -1.04 3.22 1.06
C PHE A 198 -2.00 4.00 0.16
N ILE A 199 -3.30 3.82 0.35
CA ILE A 199 -4.33 4.49 -0.45
C ILE A 199 -5.08 5.49 0.42
N GLN A 200 -5.01 6.76 0.05
CA GLN A 200 -5.90 7.79 0.55
C GLN A 200 -7.14 7.84 -0.34
N ALA A 201 -8.30 7.60 0.26
CA ALA A 201 -9.58 7.76 -0.42
C ALA A 201 -10.59 8.45 0.49
N ARG A 202 -11.52 9.17 -0.13
CA ARG A 202 -12.70 9.72 0.55
C ARG A 202 -13.98 9.21 -0.08
N ASP A 203 -15.02 9.13 0.72
CA ASP A 203 -16.33 8.75 0.21
C ASP A 203 -16.98 9.93 -0.55
N ARG A 204 -17.69 9.59 -1.63
CA ARG A 204 -18.53 10.49 -2.40
C ARG A 204 -19.89 9.83 -2.63
N LEU A 205 -20.83 10.60 -3.13
CA LEU A 205 -22.19 10.14 -3.44
C LEU A 205 -22.22 8.90 -4.36
N LEU A 206 -21.28 8.81 -5.32
CA LEU A 206 -21.19 7.69 -6.27
C LEU A 206 -20.03 6.72 -5.98
N GLY A 207 -19.59 6.63 -4.73
CA GLY A 207 -18.54 5.71 -4.28
C GLY A 207 -17.21 6.40 -3.92
N PRO A 208 -16.17 5.63 -3.54
CA PRO A 208 -14.92 6.20 -3.07
C PRO A 208 -14.15 6.88 -4.21
N LYS A 209 -13.62 8.08 -3.94
CA LYS A 209 -12.59 8.70 -4.78
C LYS A 209 -11.23 8.48 -4.15
N VAL A 210 -10.32 7.88 -4.92
CA VAL A 210 -8.90 7.83 -4.58
C VAL A 210 -8.31 9.23 -4.79
N GLU A 211 -7.67 9.77 -3.76
CA GLU A 211 -7.01 11.07 -3.81
C GLU A 211 -5.52 10.92 -4.13
N TYR A 212 -4.87 9.94 -3.52
CA TYR A 212 -3.50 9.58 -3.83
C TYR A 212 -3.19 8.13 -3.44
N ILE A 213 -2.12 7.61 -4.02
CA ILE A 213 -1.51 6.32 -3.68
C ILE A 213 -0.06 6.60 -3.31
N GLU A 214 0.42 6.07 -2.19
CA GLU A 214 1.84 6.08 -1.85
C GLU A 214 2.43 4.69 -1.95
N LEU A 215 3.46 4.54 -2.78
CA LEU A 215 4.22 3.31 -2.94
C LEU A 215 5.39 3.30 -1.97
N TYR A 216 5.63 2.16 -1.36
CA TYR A 216 6.76 1.89 -0.47
C TYR A 216 7.44 0.61 -0.92
N GLY A 217 8.76 0.64 -1.03
CA GLY A 217 9.51 -0.49 -1.53
C GLY A 217 10.99 -0.40 -1.22
N LYS A 218 11.75 -1.26 -1.88
CA LYS A 218 13.21 -1.21 -1.89
C LYS A 218 13.71 -1.04 -3.32
N ASP A 219 14.60 -0.10 -3.54
CA ASP A 219 15.25 0.11 -4.83
C ASP A 219 15.97 -1.18 -5.25
N LEU A 220 15.80 -1.58 -6.51
CA LEU A 220 16.25 -2.89 -6.97
C LEU A 220 17.79 -2.99 -7.08
N GLN A 221 18.47 -1.86 -7.27
CA GLN A 221 19.93 -1.82 -7.42
C GLN A 221 20.61 -1.72 -6.06
N THR A 222 20.14 -0.81 -5.21
CA THR A 222 20.80 -0.46 -3.95
C THR A 222 20.22 -1.23 -2.75
N GLY A 223 18.99 -1.72 -2.83
CA GLY A 223 18.27 -2.33 -1.71
C GLY A 223 17.75 -1.32 -0.68
N GLU A 224 18.01 -0.03 -0.86
CA GLU A 224 17.56 1.04 0.04
C GLU A 224 16.06 1.25 -0.03
N ALA A 225 15.46 1.68 1.08
CA ALA A 225 14.04 1.99 1.11
C ALA A 225 13.72 3.17 0.17
N CYS A 226 12.69 3.04 -0.65
CA CYS A 226 12.22 4.08 -1.56
C CYS A 226 10.71 4.26 -1.45
N ARG A 227 10.24 5.49 -1.72
CA ARG A 227 8.82 5.87 -1.65
C ARG A 227 8.44 6.86 -2.74
N GLU A 228 7.28 6.69 -3.34
CA GLU A 228 6.69 7.64 -4.30
C GLU A 228 5.23 7.90 -3.97
N LYS A 229 4.78 9.15 -4.15
CA LYS A 229 3.36 9.53 -4.06
C LYS A 229 2.81 9.81 -5.45
N ILE A 230 1.80 9.04 -5.82
CA ILE A 230 1.13 9.10 -7.12
C ILE A 230 -0.25 9.72 -6.95
N LEU A 231 -0.56 10.70 -7.78
CA LEU A 231 -1.90 11.27 -7.93
C LEU A 231 -2.59 10.59 -9.12
N PRO A 232 -3.73 9.90 -8.91
CA PRO A 232 -4.54 9.39 -10.02
C PRO A 232 -4.91 10.53 -10.96
N LYS A 233 -4.76 10.29 -12.27
CA LYS A 233 -5.15 11.23 -13.33
C LYS A 233 -6.66 11.20 -13.57
#